data_AF-B6BTR0-F1
#
_entry.id   AF-B6BTR0-F1
#
_cell.length_a   1.000
_cell.length_b   1.000
_cell.length_c   1.000
_cell.angle_alpha   90.00
_cell.angle_beta   90.00
_cell.angle_gamma   90.00
#
_symmetry.space_group_name_H-M   'P 1'
#
loop_
_entity.id
_entity.type
_entity.pdbx_description
1 polymer ?
#
loop_
_entity_poly.entity_id
_entity_poly.type
_entity_poly.pdbx_seq_one_letter_code
_entity_poly.pdbx_strand_id
1 'polypeptide(L)'
;MYDFGDKIWTLGISTLIPNLEKNKALIAKAESFRETESSKIMDMQLAIANDIDSLLLYLNDSSEKYNNARALNADKELLLVNLEKKFKNGILSRFELEQEKIKLYEIDYIYLDSLYNLIQGGYEIEKTFHIPFVSQLHLEKEPNE
;
A
#
# COMPACT_ATOMS: atom_id res chain seq x y z
N MET A 1 -81.34 -27.41 -20.76
CA MET A 1 -81.61 -26.73 -19.49
C MET A 1 -80.33 -26.02 -19.08
N TYR A 2 -80.40 -24.70 -18.89
CA TYR A 2 -79.26 -23.83 -18.58
C TYR A 2 -79.10 -23.79 -17.06
N ASP A 3 -77.92 -24.14 -16.56
CA ASP A 3 -77.59 -24.15 -15.13
C ASP A 3 -77.31 -22.71 -14.68
N PHE A 4 -78.29 -22.07 -14.05
CA PHE A 4 -78.16 -20.74 -13.45
C PHE A 4 -78.13 -20.89 -11.94
N GLY A 5 -76.94 -20.83 -11.36
CA GLY A 5 -76.77 -20.45 -9.97
C GLY A 5 -75.72 -21.25 -9.23
N ASP A 6 -74.45 -20.82 -9.31
CA ASP A 6 -73.56 -20.79 -8.13
C ASP A 6 -72.20 -20.16 -8.46
N LYS A 7 -72.17 -18.83 -8.58
CA LYS A 7 -70.92 -18.07 -8.55
C LYS A 7 -71.07 -16.82 -7.69
N ILE A 8 -71.00 -17.01 -6.38
CA ILE A 8 -70.81 -15.90 -5.44
C ILE A 8 -69.31 -15.60 -5.41
N TRP A 9 -68.93 -14.40 -5.84
CA TRP A 9 -67.56 -13.88 -5.70
C TRP A 9 -67.55 -12.82 -4.61
N THR A 10 -66.60 -12.93 -3.68
CA THR A 10 -66.40 -11.97 -2.59
C THR A 10 -65.11 -11.20 -2.84
N LEU A 11 -65.21 -9.87 -2.95
CA LEU A 11 -64.08 -8.96 -3.03
C LEU A 11 -63.88 -8.29 -1.67
N GLY A 12 -62.79 -8.64 -0.98
CA GLY A 12 -62.37 -7.98 0.24
C GLY A 12 -61.31 -6.92 -0.06
N ILE A 13 -61.65 -5.64 0.11
CA ILE A 13 -60.67 -4.55 0.11
C ILE A 13 -60.40 -4.20 1.57
N SER A 14 -59.22 -4.56 2.08
CA SER A 14 -58.76 -4.12 3.39
C SER A 14 -57.81 -2.92 3.24
N THR A 15 -58.03 -1.90 4.07
CA THR A 15 -57.11 -0.78 4.22
C THR A 15 -56.48 -0.86 5.60
N LEU A 16 -55.15 -0.79 5.66
CA LEU A 16 -54.41 -0.73 6.92
C LEU A 16 -54.15 0.74 7.22
N ILE A 17 -54.78 1.28 8.27
CA ILE A 17 -54.40 2.57 8.83
C ILE A 17 -53.22 2.31 9.76
N PRO A 18 -51.99 2.72 9.40
CA PRO A 18 -50.83 2.41 10.22
C PRO A 18 -50.90 3.18 11.54
N ASN A 19 -50.46 2.53 12.62
CA ASN A 19 -50.29 3.20 13.91
C ASN A 19 -49.16 4.24 13.78
N LEU A 20 -49.51 5.52 13.90
CA LEU A 20 -48.60 6.65 13.68
C LEU A 20 -47.38 6.62 14.61
N GLU A 21 -47.53 6.18 15.86
CA GLU A 21 -46.46 6.12 16.86
C GLU A 21 -45.45 5.00 16.56
N LYS A 22 -45.95 3.82 16.11
CA LYS A 22 -45.08 2.72 15.67
C LYS A 22 -44.27 3.11 14.43
N ASN A 23 -44.88 3.85 13.51
CA ASN A 23 -44.18 4.38 12.33
C ASN A 23 -43.10 5.39 12.70
N LYS A 24 -43.37 6.32 13.63
CA LYS A 24 -42.35 7.27 14.12
C LYS A 24 -41.13 6.54 14.71
N ALA A 25 -41.35 5.53 15.54
CA ALA A 25 -40.27 4.74 16.13
C ALA A 25 -39.45 3.98 15.07
N LEU A 26 -40.11 3.41 14.05
CA LEU A 26 -39.43 2.74 12.94
C LEU A 26 -38.63 3.72 12.06
N ILE A 27 -39.18 4.91 11.79
CA ILE A 27 -38.50 5.98 11.05
C ILE A 27 -37.26 6.45 11.82
N ALA A 28 -37.39 6.77 13.10
CA ALA A 28 -36.27 7.20 13.93
C ALA A 28 -35.15 6.15 13.99
N LYS A 29 -35.52 4.86 14.05
CA LYS A 29 -34.54 3.76 13.97
C LYS A 29 -33.82 3.71 12.62
N ALA A 30 -34.55 3.88 11.52
CA ALA A 30 -33.96 3.91 10.18
C ALA A 30 -33.04 5.14 9.99
N GLU A 31 -33.42 6.29 10.53
CA GLU A 31 -32.59 7.51 10.53
C GLU A 31 -31.31 7.32 11.34
N SER A 32 -31.39 6.73 12.53
CA SER A 32 -30.22 6.41 13.36
C SER A 32 -29.27 5.43 12.66
N PHE A 33 -29.80 4.41 11.96
CA PHE A 33 -28.97 3.53 11.13
C PHE A 33 -28.30 4.28 9.99
N ARG A 34 -29.04 5.15 9.28
CA ARG A 34 -28.49 5.96 8.19
C ARG A 34 -27.36 6.86 8.69
N GLU A 35 -27.54 7.51 9.84
CA GLU A 35 -26.52 8.36 10.44
C GLU A 35 -25.27 7.56 10.83
N THR A 36 -25.46 6.38 11.42
CA THR A 36 -24.36 5.47 11.78
C THR A 36 -23.59 5.00 10.54
N GLU A 37 -24.28 4.60 9.48
CA GLU A 37 -23.63 4.20 8.22
C GLU A 37 -22.94 5.38 7.52
N SER A 38 -23.53 6.58 7.58
CA SER A 38 -22.88 7.80 7.08
C SER A 38 -21.58 8.11 7.83
N SER A 39 -21.55 7.93 9.15
CA SER A 39 -20.33 8.08 9.95
C SER A 39 -19.28 7.05 9.54
N LYS A 40 -19.65 5.78 9.37
CA LYS A 40 -18.72 4.73 8.92
C LYS A 40 -18.11 5.05 7.56
N ILE A 41 -18.90 5.56 6.62
CA ILE A 41 -18.40 5.97 5.30
C ILE A 41 -17.37 7.11 5.46
N MET A 42 -17.65 8.09 6.30
CA MET A 42 -16.72 9.18 6.58
C MET A 42 -15.42 8.66 7.21
N ASP A 43 -15.52 7.75 8.19
CA ASP A 43 -14.36 7.14 8.84
C ASP A 43 -13.50 6.36 7.84
N MET A 44 -14.13 5.61 6.92
CA MET A 44 -13.43 4.91 5.84
C MET A 44 -12.72 5.88 4.90
N GLN A 45 -13.36 6.99 4.53
CA GLN A 45 -12.74 8.02 3.68
C GLN A 45 -11.51 8.66 4.35
N LEU A 46 -11.61 8.96 5.65
CA LEU A 46 -10.48 9.49 6.41
C LEU A 46 -9.35 8.47 6.55
N ALA A 47 -9.66 7.20 6.78
CA ALA A 47 -8.67 6.13 6.84
C ALA A 47 -7.92 6.00 5.50
N ILE A 48 -8.64 5.98 4.38
CA ILE A 48 -8.04 5.94 3.04
C ILE A 48 -7.13 7.15 2.81
N ALA A 49 -7.56 8.36 3.18
CA ALA A 49 -6.74 9.56 3.02
C ALA A 49 -5.43 9.47 3.83
N ASN A 50 -5.51 9.03 5.09
CA ASN A 50 -4.33 8.86 5.94
C ASN A 50 -3.39 7.76 5.42
N ASP A 51 -3.94 6.66 4.90
CA ASP A 51 -3.16 5.58 4.30
C ASP A 51 -2.40 6.09 3.06
N ILE A 52 -3.06 6.89 2.21
CA ILE A 52 -2.43 7.51 1.03
C ILE A 52 -1.28 8.44 1.45
N ASP A 53 -1.51 9.34 2.41
CA ASP A 53 -0.49 10.27 2.88
C ASP A 53 0.73 9.54 3.47
N SER A 54 0.47 8.48 4.25
CA SER A 54 1.52 7.65 4.85
C SER A 54 2.33 6.90 3.79
N LEU A 55 1.66 6.34 2.78
CA LEU A 55 2.31 5.65 1.66
C LEU A 55 3.14 6.61 0.80
N LEU A 56 2.63 7.81 0.53
CA LEU A 56 3.34 8.83 -0.22
C LEU A 56 4.62 9.25 0.51
N LEU A 57 4.54 9.49 1.82
CA LEU A 57 5.68 9.83 2.65
C LEU A 57 6.73 8.70 2.63
N TYR A 58 6.30 7.46 2.82
CA TYR A 58 7.18 6.29 2.78
C TYR A 58 7.87 6.12 1.41
N LEU A 59 7.13 6.30 0.31
CA LEU A 59 7.68 6.18 -1.03
C LEU A 59 8.73 7.27 -1.31
N ASN A 60 8.46 8.51 -0.90
CA ASN A 60 9.41 9.60 -1.07
C ASN A 60 10.70 9.35 -0.28
N ASP A 61 10.59 8.97 1.00
CA ASP A 61 11.74 8.67 1.86
C ASP A 61 12.55 7.47 1.33
N SER A 62 11.89 6.37 0.95
CA SER A 62 12.56 5.20 0.39
C SER A 62 13.22 5.49 -0.96
N SER A 63 12.59 6.30 -1.81
CA SER A 63 13.18 6.74 -3.08
C SER A 63 14.42 7.62 -2.87
N GLU A 64 14.36 8.56 -1.93
CA GLU A 64 15.50 9.41 -1.59
C GLU A 64 16.67 8.57 -1.05
N LYS A 65 16.40 7.66 -0.12
CA LYS A 65 17.39 6.72 0.43
C LYS A 65 18.03 5.87 -0.66
N TYR A 66 17.22 5.33 -1.58
CA TYR A 66 17.73 4.55 -2.71
C TYR A 66 18.62 5.40 -3.63
N ASN A 67 18.21 6.63 -3.96
CA ASN A 67 19.02 7.52 -4.81
C ASN A 67 20.37 7.86 -4.16
N ASN A 68 20.37 8.14 -2.86
CA ASN A 68 21.59 8.40 -2.10
C ASN A 68 22.49 7.16 -2.05
N ALA A 69 21.93 5.98 -1.77
CA ALA A 69 22.68 4.73 -1.73
C ALA A 69 23.24 4.35 -3.10
N ARG A 70 22.49 4.60 -4.17
CA ARG A 70 22.94 4.39 -5.56
C ARG A 70 24.13 5.29 -5.90
N ALA A 71 24.09 6.57 -5.50
CA ALA A 71 25.21 7.49 -5.70
C ALA A 71 26.46 7.03 -4.93
N LEU A 72 26.30 6.66 -3.66
CA LEU A 72 27.40 6.12 -2.84
C LEU A 72 28.00 4.84 -3.45
N ASN A 73 27.15 3.95 -3.98
CA ASN A 73 27.60 2.72 -4.61
C ASN A 73 28.36 3.00 -5.94
N ALA A 74 27.93 4.01 -6.70
CA ALA A 74 28.66 4.44 -7.90
C ALA A 74 30.06 5.00 -7.56
N ASP A 75 30.19 5.71 -6.44
CA ASP A 75 31.46 6.30 -5.99
C ASP A 75 32.41 5.27 -5.34
N LYS A 76 31.91 4.07 -4.99
CA LYS A 76 32.69 3.01 -4.34
C LYS A 76 33.93 2.60 -5.14
N GLU A 77 33.82 2.51 -6.46
CA GLU A 77 34.95 2.10 -7.30
C GLU A 77 36.10 3.12 -7.23
N LEU A 78 35.77 4.41 -7.18
CA LEU A 78 36.76 5.47 -7.00
C LEU A 78 37.46 5.36 -5.63
N LEU A 79 36.71 5.01 -4.57
CA LEU A 79 37.26 4.78 -3.24
C LEU A 79 38.23 3.59 -3.24
N LEU A 80 37.87 2.48 -3.90
CA LEU A 80 38.75 1.31 -4.05
C LEU A 80 40.06 1.67 -4.75
N VAL A 81 40.00 2.35 -5.89
CA VAL A 81 41.18 2.81 -6.63
C VAL A 81 42.08 3.69 -5.75
N ASN A 82 41.49 4.59 -4.96
CA ASN A 82 42.24 5.47 -4.07
C ASN A 82 42.89 4.72 -2.89
N LEU A 83 42.21 3.74 -2.31
CA LEU A 83 42.79 2.87 -1.27
C LEU A 83 43.97 2.06 -1.81
N GLU A 84 43.85 1.50 -3.02
CA GLU A 84 44.93 0.74 -3.64
C GLU A 84 46.15 1.60 -3.98
N LYS A 85 45.93 2.85 -4.43
CA LYS A 85 47.03 3.82 -4.62
C LYS A 85 47.75 4.11 -3.30
N LYS A 86 47.02 4.33 -2.21
CA LYS A 86 47.60 4.56 -0.87
C LYS A 86 48.42 3.36 -0.40
N PHE A 87 47.92 2.15 -0.61
CA PHE A 87 48.67 0.92 -0.30
C PHE A 87 49.95 0.79 -1.16
N LYS A 88 49.86 1.01 -2.48
CA LYS A 88 51.02 0.96 -3.39
C LYS A 88 52.10 1.97 -3.03
N ASN A 89 51.70 3.12 -2.49
CA ASN A 89 52.61 4.17 -2.04
C ASN A 89 53.16 3.93 -0.61
N GLY A 90 52.84 2.79 0.03
CA GLY A 90 53.29 2.45 1.38
C GLY A 90 52.62 3.26 2.50
N ILE A 91 51.53 3.97 2.20
CA ILE A 91 50.80 4.80 3.17
C ILE A 91 49.90 3.94 4.05
N LEU A 92 49.39 2.83 3.52
CA LEU A 92 48.56 1.86 4.24
C LEU A 92 49.28 0.53 4.36
N SER A 93 49.14 -0.11 5.51
CA SER A 93 49.48 -1.52 5.68
C SER A 93 48.46 -2.42 4.96
N ARG A 94 48.83 -3.69 4.74
CA ARG A 94 47.89 -4.67 4.16
C ARG A 94 46.66 -4.88 5.05
N PHE A 95 46.85 -4.87 6.37
CA PHE A 95 45.76 -5.03 7.33
C PHE A 95 44.74 -3.89 7.24
N GLU A 96 45.22 -2.64 7.22
CA GLU A 96 44.35 -1.45 7.08
C GLU A 96 43.62 -1.45 5.73
N LEU A 97 44.29 -1.86 4.63
CA LEU A 97 43.64 -1.98 3.33
C LEU A 97 42.45 -2.95 3.37
N GLU A 98 42.65 -4.14 3.95
CA GLU A 98 41.57 -5.14 4.03
C GLU A 98 40.43 -4.67 4.95
N GLN A 99 40.74 -4.00 6.06
CA GLN A 99 39.70 -3.40 6.92
C GLN A 99 38.85 -2.37 6.17
N GLU A 100 39.47 -1.47 5.41
CA GLU A 100 38.72 -0.48 4.62
C GLU A 100 37.93 -1.14 3.49
N LYS A 101 38.48 -2.16 2.81
CA LYS A 101 37.73 -2.94 1.82
C LYS A 101 36.49 -3.61 2.43
N ILE A 102 36.59 -4.14 3.65
CA ILE A 102 35.45 -4.74 4.36
C ILE A 102 34.37 -3.69 4.63
N LYS A 103 34.74 -2.49 5.08
CA LYS A 103 33.77 -1.39 5.30
C LYS A 103 33.04 -1.01 4.00
N LEU A 104 33.70 -1.09 2.85
CA LEU A 104 33.05 -0.80 1.57
C LEU A 104 31.98 -1.84 1.17
N TYR A 105 31.92 -3.03 1.77
CA TYR A 105 30.78 -3.94 1.59
C TYR A 105 29.51 -3.44 2.28
N GLU A 106 29.63 -2.59 3.30
CA GLU A 106 28.47 -1.94 3.93
C GLU A 106 27.70 -1.07 2.91
N ILE A 107 28.40 -0.48 1.94
CA ILE A 107 27.78 0.29 0.86
C ILE A 107 26.90 -0.60 -0.02
N ASP A 108 27.34 -1.82 -0.35
CA ASP A 108 26.52 -2.77 -1.13
C ASP A 108 25.27 -3.16 -0.35
N TYR A 109 25.44 -3.40 0.95
CA TYR A 109 24.33 -3.72 1.85
C TYR A 109 23.30 -2.58 1.88
N ILE A 110 23.74 -1.34 2.10
CA ILE A 110 22.86 -0.15 2.12
C ILE A 110 22.15 0.02 0.77
N TYR A 111 22.84 -0.21 -0.35
CA TYR A 111 22.24 -0.16 -1.68
C TYR A 111 21.14 -1.21 -1.86
N LEU A 112 21.40 -2.46 -1.51
CA LEU A 112 20.41 -3.54 -1.63
C LEU A 112 19.23 -3.36 -0.68
N ASP A 113 19.49 -2.96 0.57
CA ASP A 113 18.45 -2.70 1.57
C ASP A 113 17.53 -1.54 1.14
N SER A 114 18.11 -0.43 0.66
CA SER A 114 17.32 0.70 0.17
C SER A 114 16.50 0.36 -1.08
N LEU A 115 17.05 -0.44 -2.00
CA LEU A 115 16.31 -0.96 -3.16
C LEU A 115 15.15 -1.86 -2.73
N TYR A 116 15.40 -2.78 -1.79
CA TYR A 116 14.36 -3.66 -1.25
C TYR A 116 13.23 -2.85 -0.61
N ASN A 117 13.57 -1.86 0.23
CA ASN A 117 12.58 -0.99 0.88
C ASN A 117 11.75 -0.20 -0.15
N LEU A 118 12.38 0.30 -1.22
CA LEU A 118 11.66 0.99 -2.30
C LEU A 118 10.67 0.04 -3.00
N ILE A 119 11.09 -1.19 -3.33
CA ILE A 119 10.23 -2.20 -3.96
C ILE A 119 9.08 -2.59 -3.03
N GLN A 120 9.36 -2.78 -1.73
CA GLN A 120 8.34 -3.10 -0.73
C GLN A 120 7.29 -1.99 -0.61
N GLY A 121 7.71 -0.72 -0.70
CA GLY A 121 6.80 0.42 -0.78
C GLY A 121 5.87 0.35 -1.97
N GLY A 122 6.42 -0.02 -3.14
CA GLY A 122 5.62 -0.27 -4.32
C GLY A 122 4.58 -1.38 -4.11
N TYR A 123 4.94 -2.49 -3.46
CA TYR A 123 3.99 -3.57 -3.15
C TYR A 123 2.87 -3.13 -2.19
N GLU A 124 3.17 -2.33 -1.16
CA GLU A 124 2.12 -1.83 -0.26
C GLU A 124 1.17 -0.86 -0.96
N ILE A 125 1.67 -0.03 -1.89
CA ILE A 125 0.81 0.80 -2.76
C ILE A 125 -0.07 -0.10 -3.65
N GLU A 126 0.49 -1.12 -4.29
CA GLU A 126 -0.26 -2.07 -5.12
C GLU A 126 -1.39 -2.75 -4.32
N LYS A 127 -1.10 -3.14 -3.08
CA LYS A 127 -2.06 -3.75 -2.16
C LYS A 127 -3.16 -2.78 -1.75
N THR A 128 -2.83 -1.53 -1.45
CA THR A 128 -3.81 -0.51 -1.02
C THR A 128 -4.74 -0.08 -2.16
N PHE A 129 -4.19 0.08 -3.37
CA PHE A 129 -4.97 0.50 -4.53
C PHE A 129 -5.58 -0.66 -5.33
N HIS A 130 -5.17 -1.90 -5.04
CA HIS A 130 -5.54 -3.11 -5.79
C HIS A 130 -5.26 -3.01 -7.30
N ILE A 131 -4.26 -2.22 -7.69
CA ILE A 131 -3.84 -2.04 -9.08
C ILE A 131 -2.44 -2.63 -9.22
N PRO A 132 -2.24 -3.68 -10.04
CA PRO A 132 -0.94 -4.29 -10.20
C PRO A 132 0.01 -3.39 -10.98
N PHE A 133 1.23 -3.17 -10.45
CA PHE A 133 2.28 -2.48 -11.19
C PHE A 133 3.68 -2.99 -10.83
N VAL A 134 3.98 -3.31 -9.57
CA VAL A 134 5.28 -3.90 -9.20
C VAL A 134 5.32 -5.36 -9.62
N SER A 135 4.23 -6.09 -9.38
CA SER A 135 4.11 -7.52 -9.73
C SER A 135 4.26 -7.81 -11.23
N GLN A 136 4.12 -6.78 -12.07
CA GLN A 136 4.26 -6.88 -13.53
C GLN A 136 5.68 -6.59 -14.03
N LEU A 137 6.53 -5.97 -13.19
CA LEU A 137 7.93 -5.74 -13.51
C LEU A 137 8.63 -7.10 -13.55
N HIS A 138 8.97 -7.55 -14.75
CA HIS A 138 9.87 -8.68 -14.93
C HIS A 138 11.25 -8.20 -14.48
N LEU A 139 11.66 -8.54 -13.26
CA LEU A 139 13.04 -8.43 -12.85
C LEU A 139 13.82 -9.42 -13.72
N GLU A 140 14.35 -8.97 -14.85
CA GLU A 140 15.37 -9.71 -15.58
C GLU A 140 16.48 -10.00 -14.58
N LYS A 141 16.57 -11.26 -14.14
CA LYS A 141 17.78 -11.76 -13.52
C LYS A 141 18.87 -11.51 -14.54
N GLU A 142 19.82 -10.61 -14.26
CA GLU A 142 21.04 -10.60 -15.04
C GLU A 142 21.59 -12.03 -15.04
N PRO A 143 21.86 -12.61 -16.21
CA PRO A 143 22.48 -13.91 -16.28
C PRO A 143 23.87 -13.75 -15.66
N ASN A 144 24.10 -14.45 -14.55
CA ASN A 144 25.44 -14.63 -14.02
C ASN A 144 26.33 -15.18 -15.14
N GLU A 145 27.22 -14.35 -15.69
CA GLU A 145 28.41 -14.77 -16.44
C GLU A 145 29.55 -15.13 -15.48
#